data_AF-A0A7C4J9F9-F1
#
_entry.id   AF-A0A7C4J9F9-F1
#
_cell.length_a   1.000
_cell.length_b   1.000
_cell.length_c   1.000
_cell.angle_alpha   90.00
_cell.angle_beta   90.00
_cell.angle_gamma   90.00
#
_symmetry.space_group_name_H-M   'P 1'
#
loop_
_entity.id
_entity.type
_entity.pdbx_description
1 polymer ?
#
loop_
_entity_poly.entity_id
_entity_poly.type
_entity_poly.pdbx_seq_one_letter_code
_entity_poly.pdbx_strand_id
1 'polypeptide(L)'
;MTTKQITVPITGMTCANCVATIERVTQKLPGVETANVNLASERGTWVFDPTLVSPDQILARIGDVGYGVATAEVDLPLQGLHDETAARAVEVALGKLDGVLNAAVSSVTNKASVRYLPTMIGQGDLRRAIQALGYTVVAAEGVSGEDAEAQARAAEYRHQRRRLIVGIAFTLPLFALSMLKD
;
A
#
# COMPACT_ATOMS: atom_id res chain seq x y z
N MET A 1 20.72 -5.99 -22.27
CA MET A 1 19.29 -5.64 -22.08
C MET A 1 19.04 -5.64 -20.60
N THR A 2 18.56 -4.52 -20.05
CA THR A 2 18.25 -4.43 -18.62
C THR A 2 16.81 -4.85 -18.46
N THR A 3 16.55 -6.03 -17.95
CA THR A 3 15.17 -6.51 -17.74
C THR A 3 14.70 -6.15 -16.34
N LYS A 4 13.48 -5.61 -16.25
CA LYS A 4 12.79 -5.35 -15.00
C LYS A 4 11.52 -6.18 -14.94
N GLN A 5 11.21 -6.71 -13.76
CA GLN A 5 9.96 -7.40 -13.50
C GLN A 5 9.03 -6.51 -12.69
N ILE A 6 7.73 -6.55 -12.99
CA ILE A 6 6.69 -5.93 -12.18
C ILE A 6 5.51 -6.88 -12.01
N THR A 7 4.97 -6.94 -10.80
CA THR A 7 3.74 -7.67 -10.50
C THR A 7 2.67 -6.66 -10.15
N VAL A 8 1.50 -6.72 -10.78
CA VAL A 8 0.39 -5.81 -10.50
C VAL A 8 -0.92 -6.57 -10.26
N PRO A 9 -1.72 -6.17 -9.26
CA PRO A 9 -3.06 -6.69 -9.03
C PRO A 9 -4.03 -6.09 -10.06
N ILE A 10 -4.87 -6.93 -10.66
CA ILE A 10 -5.78 -6.52 -11.74
C ILE A 10 -7.21 -6.74 -11.28
N THR A 11 -8.02 -5.69 -11.40
CA THR A 11 -9.44 -5.68 -11.06
C THR A 11 -10.29 -5.87 -12.31
N GLY A 12 -11.46 -6.50 -12.15
CA GLY A 12 -12.43 -6.71 -13.22
C GLY A 12 -12.22 -7.97 -14.06
N MET A 13 -11.25 -8.83 -13.70
CA MET A 13 -11.10 -10.14 -14.35
C MET A 13 -12.15 -11.12 -13.82
N THR A 14 -12.98 -11.66 -14.71
CA THR A 14 -14.05 -12.60 -14.33
C THR A 14 -14.00 -13.93 -15.08
N CYS A 15 -13.16 -14.05 -16.11
CA CYS A 15 -13.03 -15.28 -16.88
C CYS A 15 -11.62 -15.49 -17.44
N ALA A 16 -11.31 -16.72 -17.85
CA ALA A 16 -10.02 -17.07 -18.47
C ALA A 16 -9.76 -16.29 -19.78
N ASN A 17 -10.81 -15.85 -20.47
CA ASN A 17 -10.66 -15.06 -21.69
C ASN A 17 -10.19 -13.61 -21.40
N CYS A 18 -10.48 -13.08 -20.20
CA CYS A 18 -9.94 -11.80 -19.73
C CYS A 18 -8.42 -11.86 -19.63
N VAL A 19 -7.90 -12.93 -19.04
CA VAL A 19 -6.45 -13.21 -18.87
C VAL A 19 -5.74 -13.17 -20.23
N ALA A 20 -6.19 -14.01 -21.18
CA ALA A 20 -5.57 -14.10 -22.50
C ALA A 20 -5.64 -12.77 -23.27
N THR A 21 -6.69 -11.97 -23.07
CA THR A 21 -6.81 -10.65 -23.68
C THR A 21 -5.73 -9.70 -23.16
N ILE A 22 -5.56 -9.62 -21.83
CA ILE A 22 -4.58 -8.75 -21.18
C ILE A 22 -3.15 -9.13 -21.58
N GLU A 23 -2.81 -10.41 -21.52
CA GLU A 23 -1.49 -10.90 -21.91
C GLU A 23 -1.19 -10.53 -23.37
N ARG A 24 -2.10 -10.83 -24.28
CA ARG A 24 -1.93 -10.57 -25.71
C ARG A 24 -1.78 -9.08 -26.05
N VAL A 25 -2.48 -8.18 -25.36
CA VAL A 25 -2.38 -6.75 -25.67
C VAL A 25 -1.16 -6.09 -25.06
N THR A 26 -0.70 -6.57 -23.91
CA THR A 26 0.49 -6.03 -23.22
C THR A 26 1.78 -6.60 -23.80
N GLN A 27 1.79 -7.86 -24.25
CA GLN A 27 2.92 -8.48 -24.95
C GLN A 27 3.24 -7.81 -26.30
N LYS A 28 2.28 -7.07 -26.87
CA LYS A 28 2.50 -6.28 -28.10
C LYS A 28 3.23 -4.97 -27.86
N LEU A 29 3.41 -4.54 -26.61
CA LEU A 29 4.14 -3.32 -26.31
C LEU A 29 5.63 -3.53 -26.61
N PRO A 30 6.29 -2.59 -27.29
CA PRO A 30 7.71 -2.70 -27.58
C PRO A 30 8.51 -2.71 -26.28
N GLY A 31 9.29 -3.76 -26.05
CA GLY A 31 10.08 -3.94 -24.84
C GLY A 31 9.47 -4.85 -23.79
N VAL A 32 8.24 -5.35 -23.96
CA VAL A 32 7.71 -6.42 -23.11
C VAL A 32 8.22 -7.77 -23.61
N GLU A 33 8.95 -8.49 -22.77
CA GLU A 33 9.47 -9.83 -23.08
C GLU A 33 8.46 -10.91 -22.69
N THR A 34 7.89 -10.79 -21.49
CA THR A 34 6.89 -11.73 -20.98
C THR A 34 5.73 -10.99 -20.34
N ALA A 35 4.53 -11.53 -20.53
CA ALA A 35 3.30 -11.12 -19.87
C ALA A 35 2.61 -12.38 -19.39
N ASN A 36 2.43 -12.53 -18.08
CA ASN A 36 1.73 -13.65 -17.48
C ASN A 36 0.66 -13.13 -16.53
N VAL A 37 -0.57 -13.57 -16.69
CA VAL A 37 -1.69 -13.16 -15.84
C VAL A 37 -2.31 -14.40 -15.22
N ASN A 38 -2.59 -14.33 -13.93
CA ASN A 38 -3.15 -15.42 -13.16
C ASN A 38 -4.46 -14.98 -12.50
N LEU A 39 -5.56 -15.54 -13.02
CA LEU A 39 -6.92 -15.27 -12.55
C LEU A 39 -7.12 -15.66 -11.08
N ALA A 40 -6.57 -16.79 -10.64
CA ALA A 40 -6.77 -17.29 -9.27
C ALA A 40 -6.13 -16.37 -8.22
N SER A 41 -5.02 -15.73 -8.57
CA SER A 41 -4.33 -14.76 -7.70
C SER A 41 -4.72 -13.30 -7.97
N GLU A 42 -5.55 -13.05 -8.98
CA GLU A 42 -5.92 -11.72 -9.49
C GLU A 42 -4.71 -10.81 -9.77
N ARG A 43 -3.61 -11.40 -10.25
CA ARG A 43 -2.33 -10.71 -10.47
C ARG A 43 -1.79 -10.99 -11.86
N GLY A 44 -1.08 -10.00 -12.40
CA GLY A 44 -0.25 -10.18 -13.59
C GLY A 44 1.19 -9.80 -13.31
N THR A 45 2.11 -10.47 -13.99
CA THR A 45 3.55 -10.26 -13.94
C THR A 45 4.07 -9.98 -15.34
N TRP A 46 4.85 -8.92 -15.47
CA TRP A 46 5.48 -8.52 -16.73
C TRP A 46 6.99 -8.41 -16.54
N VAL A 47 7.74 -8.99 -17.48
CA VAL A 47 9.18 -8.73 -17.64
C VAL A 47 9.35 -7.85 -18.86
N PHE A 48 10.01 -6.70 -18.69
CA PHE A 48 10.12 -5.69 -19.73
C PHE A 48 11.43 -4.91 -19.63
N ASP A 49 11.83 -4.29 -20.74
CA ASP A 49 12.95 -3.35 -20.80
C ASP A 49 12.45 -1.93 -20.43
N PRO A 50 12.88 -1.37 -19.28
CA PRO A 50 12.44 -0.06 -18.82
C PRO A 50 12.96 1.10 -19.71
N THR A 51 13.88 0.84 -20.65
CA THR A 51 14.33 1.84 -21.64
C THR A 51 13.37 1.96 -22.82
N LEU A 52 12.53 0.95 -23.05
CA LEU A 52 11.59 0.89 -24.18
C LEU A 52 10.14 1.11 -23.72
N VAL A 53 9.76 0.59 -22.56
CA VAL A 53 8.39 0.69 -22.02
C VAL A 53 8.42 0.97 -20.52
N SER A 54 7.59 1.92 -20.07
CA SER A 54 7.44 2.20 -18.65
C SER A 54 6.33 1.36 -18.02
N PRO A 55 6.37 1.11 -16.69
CA PRO A 55 5.26 0.49 -15.96
C PRO A 55 3.90 1.14 -16.26
N ASP A 56 3.89 2.47 -16.40
CA ASP A 56 2.68 3.25 -16.65
C ASP A 56 2.06 2.95 -18.01
N GLN A 57 2.88 2.70 -19.04
CA GLN A 57 2.37 2.30 -20.34
C GLN A 57 1.74 0.91 -20.31
N ILE A 58 2.30 -0.01 -19.53
CA ILE A 58 1.71 -1.34 -19.32
C ILE A 58 0.36 -1.20 -18.61
N LEU A 59 0.30 -0.41 -17.53
CA LEU A 59 -0.93 -0.14 -16.77
C LEU A 59 -1.99 0.56 -17.63
N ALA A 60 -1.61 1.56 -18.40
CA ALA A 60 -2.50 2.23 -19.34
C ALA A 60 -3.05 1.24 -20.37
N ARG A 61 -2.21 0.34 -20.88
CA ARG A 61 -2.64 -0.67 -21.85
C ARG A 61 -3.63 -1.67 -21.28
N ILE A 62 -3.53 -1.99 -19.99
CA ILE A 62 -4.53 -2.78 -19.25
C ILE A 62 -5.84 -2.00 -19.13
N GLY A 63 -5.75 -0.69 -18.86
CA GLY A 63 -6.90 0.23 -18.85
C GLY A 63 -7.65 0.29 -20.17
N ASP A 64 -6.93 0.35 -21.30
CA ASP A 64 -7.52 0.42 -22.65
C ASP A 64 -8.44 -0.77 -22.97
N VAL A 65 -8.17 -1.94 -22.40
CA VAL A 65 -8.98 -3.15 -22.58
C VAL A 65 -10.04 -3.34 -21.49
N GLY A 66 -10.25 -2.34 -20.64
CA GLY A 66 -11.35 -2.26 -19.68
C GLY A 66 -11.06 -2.87 -18.31
N TYR A 67 -9.80 -3.10 -17.95
CA TYR A 67 -9.42 -3.61 -16.62
C TYR A 67 -8.70 -2.53 -15.80
N GLY A 68 -8.90 -2.56 -14.49
CA GLY A 68 -8.31 -1.57 -13.59
C GLY A 68 -7.13 -2.12 -12.80
N VAL A 69 -6.19 -1.24 -12.45
CA VAL A 69 -5.16 -1.53 -11.44
C VAL A 69 -5.27 -0.46 -10.37
N ALA A 70 -5.51 -0.87 -9.13
CA ALA A 70 -5.59 0.05 -8.01
C ALA A 70 -4.20 0.60 -7.70
N THR A 71 -3.99 1.90 -7.90
CA THR A 71 -2.75 2.60 -7.58
C THR A 71 -3.03 3.72 -6.58
N ALA A 72 -2.06 3.98 -5.70
CA ALA A 72 -2.11 5.07 -4.74
C ALA A 72 -0.79 5.85 -4.80
N GLU A 73 -0.88 7.16 -4.55
CA GLU A 73 0.27 8.05 -4.45
C GLU A 73 0.32 8.64 -3.04
N VAL A 74 1.51 8.68 -2.46
CA VAL A 74 1.73 9.23 -1.13
C VAL A 74 3.01 10.05 -1.10
N ASP A 75 2.92 11.22 -0.48
CA ASP A 75 4.08 12.03 -0.13
C ASP A 75 4.49 11.73 1.30
N LEU A 76 5.71 11.25 1.46
CA LEU A 76 6.33 10.92 2.74
C LEU A 76 7.36 12.00 3.07
N PRO A 77 7.09 12.91 4.02
CA PRO A 77 8.08 13.88 4.48
C PRO A 77 9.19 13.14 5.22
N LEU A 78 10.44 13.42 4.86
CA LEU A 78 11.63 12.79 5.41
C LEU A 78 12.38 13.76 6.32
N GLN A 79 12.98 13.23 7.38
CA GLN A 79 13.90 13.96 8.24
C GLN A 79 15.29 13.34 8.12
N GLY A 80 16.33 14.19 8.08
CA GLY A 80 17.72 13.77 7.98
C GLY A 80 18.24 13.57 6.55
N LEU A 81 17.50 14.00 5.52
CA LEU A 81 18.00 14.05 4.15
C LEU A 81 18.85 15.33 3.99
N HIS A 82 20.17 15.17 3.91
CA HIS A 82 21.11 16.30 3.84
C HIS A 82 21.88 16.39 2.52
N ASP A 83 21.78 15.37 1.68
CA ASP A 83 22.46 15.29 0.40
C ASP A 83 21.65 14.51 -0.65
N GLU A 84 21.98 14.73 -1.92
CA GLU A 84 21.40 14.01 -3.06
C GLU A 84 21.74 12.52 -3.02
N THR A 85 22.86 12.14 -2.40
CA THR A 85 23.26 10.74 -2.24
C THR A 85 22.30 9.99 -1.33
N ALA A 86 21.91 10.57 -0.19
CA ALA A 86 20.88 10.01 0.67
C ALA A 86 19.54 9.90 -0.06
N ALA A 87 19.14 10.96 -0.78
CA ALA A 87 17.90 10.94 -1.56
C ALA A 87 17.87 9.79 -2.56
N ARG A 88 18.97 9.59 -3.29
CA ARG A 88 19.10 8.50 -4.26
C ARG A 88 19.10 7.13 -3.58
N ALA A 89 19.73 6.99 -2.42
CA ALA A 89 19.74 5.74 -1.67
C ALA A 89 18.32 5.34 -1.23
N VAL A 90 17.53 6.30 -0.74
CA VAL A 90 16.13 6.08 -0.37
C VAL A 90 15.28 5.73 -1.59
N GLU A 91 15.43 6.47 -2.70
CA GLU A 91 14.73 6.20 -3.96
C GLU A 91 14.97 4.77 -4.46
N VAL A 92 16.24 4.34 -4.48
CA VAL A 92 16.63 3.00 -4.90
C VAL A 92 16.08 1.93 -3.96
N ALA A 93 16.06 2.17 -2.65
CA ALA A 93 15.51 1.22 -1.70
C ALA A 93 13.99 1.06 -1.85
N LEU A 94 13.26 2.17 -2.00
CA LEU A 94 11.82 2.15 -2.25
C LEU A 94 11.49 1.46 -3.58
N GLY A 95 12.28 1.72 -4.63
CA GLY A 95 12.09 1.11 -5.95
C GLY A 95 12.36 -0.39 -6.01
N LYS A 96 12.97 -0.99 -4.97
CA LYS A 96 13.17 -2.44 -4.84
C LYS A 96 12.00 -3.16 -4.16
N LEU A 97 11.07 -2.42 -3.55
CA LEU A 97 9.93 -3.01 -2.87
C LEU A 97 8.90 -3.50 -3.89
N ASP A 98 8.44 -4.74 -3.69
CA ASP A 98 7.37 -5.30 -4.50
C ASP A 98 6.07 -4.51 -4.27
N GLY A 99 5.55 -3.93 -5.35
CA GLY A 99 4.36 -3.08 -5.32
C GLY A 99 4.63 -1.59 -5.43
N VAL A 100 5.90 -1.15 -5.45
CA VAL A 100 6.24 0.23 -5.80
C VAL A 100 6.36 0.35 -7.32
N LEU A 101 5.52 1.20 -7.92
CA LEU A 101 5.52 1.47 -9.35
C LEU A 101 6.59 2.52 -9.70
N ASN A 102 6.65 3.58 -8.89
CA ASN A 102 7.59 4.67 -9.01
C ASN A 102 7.87 5.27 -7.63
N ALA A 103 9.12 5.65 -7.38
CA ALA A 103 9.51 6.42 -6.21
C ALA A 103 10.41 7.55 -6.67
N ALA A 104 10.12 8.76 -6.24
CA ALA A 104 10.94 9.94 -6.46
C ALA A 104 11.20 10.61 -5.12
N VAL A 105 12.46 10.98 -4.87
CA VAL A 105 12.87 11.59 -3.61
C VAL A 105 13.58 12.90 -3.90
N SER A 106 13.20 13.97 -3.19
CA SER A 106 13.80 15.29 -3.32
C SER A 106 14.50 15.68 -2.02
N SER A 107 15.81 15.95 -2.10
CA SER A 107 16.59 16.51 -0.99
C SER A 107 16.24 17.97 -0.70
N VAL A 108 15.77 18.69 -1.71
CA VAL A 108 15.38 20.11 -1.61
C VAL A 108 14.11 20.27 -0.78
N THR A 109 13.08 19.47 -1.08
CA THR A 109 11.79 19.56 -0.36
C THR A 109 11.71 18.63 0.83
N ASN A 110 12.71 17.75 1.03
CA ASN A 110 12.71 16.70 2.05
C ASN A 110 11.46 15.81 1.97
N LYS A 111 11.06 15.42 0.77
CA LYS A 111 9.87 14.59 0.52
C LYS A 111 10.19 13.44 -0.42
N ALA A 112 9.59 12.28 -0.15
CA ALA A 112 9.54 11.14 -1.05
C ALA A 112 8.11 10.96 -1.57
N SER A 113 7.92 11.17 -2.86
CA SER A 113 6.66 10.90 -3.57
C SER A 113 6.72 9.47 -4.11
N VAL A 114 5.83 8.62 -3.62
CA VAL A 114 5.82 7.19 -3.95
C VAL A 114 4.47 6.81 -4.52
N ARG A 115 4.49 6.23 -5.71
CA ARG A 115 3.33 5.61 -6.34
C ARG A 115 3.41 4.10 -6.22
N TYR A 116 2.43 3.52 -5.56
CA TYR A 116 2.45 2.11 -5.14
C TYR A 116 1.08 1.44 -5.29
N LEU A 117 1.07 0.13 -5.10
CA LEU A 117 -0.09 -0.74 -5.18
C LEU A 117 -0.61 -1.04 -3.76
N PRO A 118 -1.69 -0.37 -3.28
CA PRO A 118 -2.12 -0.45 -1.88
C PRO A 118 -2.61 -1.84 -1.45
N THR A 119 -2.93 -2.72 -2.38
CA THR A 119 -3.31 -4.12 -2.10
C THR A 119 -2.11 -5.06 -1.97
N MET A 120 -0.88 -4.56 -2.17
CA MET A 120 0.35 -5.34 -2.02
C MET A 120 1.29 -4.76 -0.96
N ILE A 121 1.35 -3.43 -0.85
CA ILE A 121 2.24 -2.74 0.08
C ILE A 121 1.51 -1.55 0.71
N GLY A 122 1.63 -1.40 2.03
CA GLY A 122 1.02 -0.30 2.78
C GLY A 122 2.01 0.82 3.10
N GLN A 123 1.50 1.98 3.55
CA GLN A 123 2.37 3.08 3.99
C GLN A 123 3.30 2.67 5.14
N GLY A 124 2.86 1.76 6.03
CA GLY A 124 3.69 1.22 7.11
C GLY A 124 4.94 0.49 6.60
N ASP A 125 4.84 -0.23 5.48
CA ASP A 125 5.97 -0.93 4.86
C ASP A 125 6.97 0.05 4.25
N LEU A 126 6.46 1.08 3.56
CA LEU A 126 7.28 2.15 3.00
C LEU A 126 8.05 2.88 4.10
N ARG A 127 7.40 3.19 5.23
CA ARG A 127 8.07 3.80 6.40
C ARG A 127 9.13 2.89 6.98
N ARG A 128 8.85 1.60 7.14
CA ARG A 128 9.83 0.62 7.65
C ARG A 128 11.06 0.51 6.75
N ALA A 129 10.87 0.51 5.43
CA ALA A 129 11.97 0.48 4.48
C ALA A 129 12.87 1.72 4.59
N ILE A 130 12.27 2.90 4.79
CA ILE A 130 13.00 4.16 4.98
C ILE A 130 13.74 4.17 6.34
N GLN A 131 13.09 3.68 7.40
CA GLN A 131 13.69 3.56 8.75
C GLN A 131 14.86 2.58 8.78
N ALA A 132 14.81 1.50 8.00
CA ALA A 132 15.91 0.55 7.88
C ALA A 132 17.20 1.19 7.32
N LEU A 133 17.08 2.31 6.60
CA LEU A 133 18.20 3.11 6.12
C LEU A 133 18.66 4.18 7.12
N GLY A 134 17.99 4.32 8.27
CA GLY A 134 18.29 5.31 9.31
C GLY A 134 17.56 6.65 9.14
N TYR A 135 16.64 6.78 8.18
CA TYR A 135 15.85 8.01 7.98
C TYR A 135 14.50 7.93 8.67
N THR A 136 14.02 9.06 9.17
CA THR A 136 12.72 9.14 9.85
C THR A 136 11.68 9.75 8.93
N VAL A 137 10.55 9.07 8.74
CA VAL A 137 9.39 9.64 8.05
C VAL A 137 8.57 10.41 9.07
N VAL A 138 8.48 11.72 8.91
CA VAL A 138 7.58 12.55 9.71
C VAL A 138 6.18 12.28 9.21
N ALA A 139 5.25 11.89 10.08
CA ALA A 139 3.86 11.75 9.67
C ALA A 139 3.38 13.13 9.21
N ALA A 140 3.04 13.26 7.92
CA ALA A 140 2.24 14.40 7.49
C ALA A 140 0.91 14.27 8.23
N GLU A 141 0.66 15.17 9.18
CA GLU A 141 -0.61 15.26 9.88
C GLU A 141 -1.74 15.29 8.83
N GLY A 142 -2.52 14.20 8.73
CA GLY A 142 -3.73 14.18 7.91
C GLY A 142 -4.06 12.91 7.13
N VAL A 143 -3.14 11.96 6.89
CA VAL A 143 -3.49 10.71 6.15
C VAL A 143 -2.77 9.47 6.71
N SER A 144 -2.92 9.20 8.01
CA SER A 144 -2.88 7.83 8.53
C SER A 144 -4.31 7.39 8.85
N GLY A 145 -4.96 6.73 7.88
CA GLY A 145 -6.27 6.09 8.09
C GLY A 145 -6.26 5.07 9.25
N GLU A 146 -5.10 4.59 9.65
CA GLU A 146 -4.94 3.64 10.77
C GLU A 146 -5.08 4.31 12.15
N ASP A 147 -4.64 5.57 12.32
CA ASP A 147 -4.72 6.25 13.62
C ASP A 147 -6.07 6.95 13.83
N ALA A 148 -6.67 7.48 12.75
CA ALA A 148 -7.98 8.12 12.82
C ALA A 148 -9.09 7.11 13.18
N GLU A 149 -9.02 5.88 12.66
CA GLU A 149 -10.00 4.84 12.96
C GLU A 149 -9.82 4.29 14.39
N ALA A 150 -8.58 4.13 14.86
CA ALA A 150 -8.30 3.73 16.24
C ALA A 150 -8.74 4.80 17.25
N GLN A 151 -8.53 6.09 16.95
CA GLN A 151 -8.96 7.21 17.78
C GLN A 151 -10.49 7.41 17.74
N ALA A 152 -11.13 7.19 16.59
CA ALA A 152 -12.59 7.20 16.45
C ALA A 152 -13.24 6.07 17.27
N ARG A 153 -12.71 4.83 17.17
CA ARG A 153 -13.17 3.70 17.99
C ARG A 153 -12.97 3.99 19.48
N ALA A 154 -11.81 4.53 19.89
CA ALA A 154 -11.53 4.87 21.29
C ALA A 154 -12.46 5.97 21.85
N ALA A 155 -12.93 6.89 21.01
CA ALA A 155 -13.90 7.91 21.41
C ALA A 155 -15.30 7.31 21.63
N GLU A 156 -15.75 6.38 20.77
CA GLU A 156 -17.03 5.67 20.95
C GLU A 156 -17.04 4.78 22.20
N TYR A 157 -15.92 4.12 22.51
CA TYR A 157 -15.82 3.19 23.65
C TYR A 157 -16.11 3.84 25.00
N ARG A 158 -15.79 5.12 25.20
CA ARG A 158 -15.90 5.76 26.53
C ARG A 158 -17.35 5.84 27.02
N HIS A 159 -18.31 6.04 26.12
CA HIS A 159 -19.72 6.12 26.51
C HIS A 159 -20.29 4.73 26.83
N GLN A 160 -19.93 3.70 26.06
CA GLN A 160 -20.37 2.33 26.30
C GLN A 160 -19.72 1.71 27.56
N ARG A 161 -18.43 1.98 27.80
CA ARG A 161 -17.71 1.47 28.98
C ARG A 161 -18.25 2.07 30.28
N ARG A 162 -18.71 3.33 30.26
CA ARG A 162 -19.37 3.95 31.43
C ARG A 162 -20.70 3.27 31.77
N ARG A 163 -21.50 2.89 30.77
CA ARG A 163 -22.75 2.12 31.01
C ARG A 163 -22.46 0.72 31.55
N LEU A 164 -21.42 0.05 31.07
CA LEU A 164 -21.00 -1.27 31.57
C LEU A 164 -20.56 -1.20 33.05
N ILE A 165 -19.73 -0.22 33.40
CA ILE A 165 -19.24 -0.02 34.78
C ILE A 165 -20.39 0.32 35.73
N VAL A 166 -21.32 1.20 35.31
CA VAL A 166 -22.51 1.51 36.11
C VAL A 166 -23.37 0.25 36.30
N GLY A 167 -23.63 -0.52 35.24
CA GLY A 167 -24.36 -1.79 35.35
C GLY A 167 -23.71 -2.76 36.35
N ILE A 168 -22.41 -3.02 36.20
CA ILE A 168 -21.65 -3.91 37.11
C ILE A 168 -21.71 -3.40 38.56
N ALA A 169 -21.58 -2.09 38.78
CA ALA A 169 -21.64 -1.52 40.13
C ALA A 169 -22.99 -1.75 40.82
N PHE A 170 -24.10 -1.88 40.08
CA PHE A 170 -25.42 -2.16 40.65
C PHE A 170 -25.73 -3.65 40.76
N THR A 171 -25.28 -4.49 39.83
CA THR A 171 -25.58 -5.93 39.85
C THR A 171 -24.68 -6.72 40.80
N LEU A 172 -23.41 -6.35 40.91
CA LEU A 172 -22.41 -7.09 41.67
C LEU A 172 -22.67 -7.10 43.20
N PRO A 173 -23.11 -5.99 43.83
CA PRO A 173 -23.51 -6.00 45.25
C PRO A 173 -24.74 -6.86 45.52
N LEU A 174 -25.74 -6.83 44.63
CA LEU A 174 -26.95 -7.66 44.76
C LEU A 174 -26.62 -9.16 44.64
N PHE A 175 -25.75 -9.53 43.70
CA PHE A 175 -25.32 -10.91 43.52
C PHE A 175 -24.47 -11.41 44.71
N ALA A 176 -23.57 -10.57 45.22
CA ALA A 176 -22.76 -10.88 46.40
C ALA A 176 -23.63 -11.07 47.65
N LEU A 177 -24.66 -10.22 47.85
CA LEU A 177 -25.60 -10.35 48.97
C LEU A 177 -26.47 -11.61 48.85
N SER A 178 -26.83 -12.03 47.63
CA SER A 178 -27.56 -13.28 47.39
C SER A 178 -26.72 -14.52 47.71
N MET A 179 -25.43 -14.52 47.35
CA MET A 179 -24.51 -15.63 47.59
C MET A 179 -24.03 -15.74 49.05
N LEU A 180 -24.14 -14.67 49.84
CA LEU A 180 -23.73 -14.69 51.26
C LEU A 180 -24.86 -15.13 52.21
N LYS A 181 -26.07 -15.36 51.69
CA LYS A 181 -27.28 -15.67 52.47
C LYS A 181 -27.72 -17.13 52.36
N ASP A 182 -27.06 -17.93 51.53
CA ASP A 182 -27.12 -19.40 51.51
C ASP A 182 -25.87 -19.98 52.20
#